data_AF-A0A316F4R1-F1
#
_entry.id   AF-A0A316F4R1-F1
#
_cell.length_a   1.000
_cell.length_b   1.000
_cell.length_c   1.000
_cell.angle_alpha   90.00
_cell.angle_beta   90.00
_cell.angle_gamma   90.00
#
_symmetry.space_group_name_H-M   'P 1'
#
loop_
_entity.id
_entity.type
_entity.pdbx_description
1 polymer ?
#
loop_
_entity_poly.entity_id
_entity_poly.type
_entity_poly.pdbx_seq_one_letter_code
_entity_poly.pdbx_strand_id
1 'polypeptide(L)'
;MTTDIATDLTYGLACPTVADLRACILQSTGGDPQLWSQLCTAVAVPADTDDPAVLAALVAAARKATTGTVRIAVVSLGVRLRAHAALTAR
;
A
#
# COMPACT_ATOMS: atom_id res chain seq x y z
N MET A 1 32.16 -1.70 -3.61
CA MET A 1 31.01 -0.79 -3.64
C MET A 1 29.82 -1.54 -3.06
N THR A 2 29.69 -1.51 -1.75
CA THR A 2 28.57 -2.11 -1.01
C THR A 2 27.51 -1.04 -0.88
N THR A 3 26.42 -1.18 -1.64
CA THR A 3 25.27 -0.29 -1.60
C THR A 3 24.68 -0.33 -0.20
N ASP A 4 24.61 0.84 0.40
CA ASP A 4 24.10 1.11 1.74
C ASP A 4 22.59 0.83 1.77
N ILE A 5 22.18 -0.41 2.08
CA ILE A 5 20.78 -0.83 2.27
C ILE A 5 20.26 -0.38 3.67
N ALA A 6 21.12 0.24 4.48
CA ALA A 6 20.86 0.45 5.90
C ALA A 6 19.98 1.67 6.24
N THR A 7 19.59 2.50 5.27
CA THR A 7 19.06 3.84 5.58
C THR A 7 17.56 3.95 5.88
N ASP A 8 16.75 2.89 5.81
CA ASP A 8 15.30 3.03 6.10
C ASP A 8 14.59 1.77 6.62
N LEU A 9 15.33 0.83 7.22
CA LEU A 9 14.77 -0.40 7.78
C LEU A 9 14.70 -0.33 9.30
N THR A 10 13.55 0.11 9.84
CA THR A 10 13.33 0.00 11.29
C THR A 10 12.88 -1.43 11.61
N TYR A 11 13.64 -2.14 12.46
CA TYR A 11 13.43 -3.57 12.78
C TYR A 11 13.49 -4.50 11.55
N GLY A 12 14.22 -4.12 10.49
CA GLY A 12 14.29 -4.91 9.27
C GLY A 12 13.03 -4.86 8.41
N LEU A 13 12.10 -3.93 8.70
CA LEU A 13 10.85 -3.75 7.98
C LEU A 13 10.87 -2.41 7.24
N ALA A 14 10.66 -2.44 5.93
CA ALA A 14 10.40 -1.23 5.15
C ALA A 14 8.95 -0.76 5.38
N CYS A 15 8.75 0.55 5.43
CA CYS A 15 7.40 1.13 5.46
C CYS A 15 6.70 0.83 4.13
N PRO A 16 5.49 0.24 4.13
CA PRO A 16 4.69 0.10 2.92
C PRO A 16 4.41 1.46 2.28
N THR A 17 4.39 1.50 0.95
CA THR A 17 4.18 2.71 0.15
C THR A 17 2.89 2.66 -0.67
N VAL A 18 2.50 3.80 -1.27
CA VAL A 18 1.41 3.85 -2.25
C VAL A 18 1.72 3.01 -3.48
N ALA A 19 2.98 3.00 -3.92
CA ALA A 19 3.45 2.17 -5.02
C ALA A 19 3.27 0.67 -4.73
N ASP A 20 3.55 0.22 -3.49
CA ASP A 20 3.32 -1.19 -3.10
C ASP A 20 1.85 -1.58 -3.19
N LEU A 21 0.94 -0.70 -2.75
CA LEU A 21 -0.50 -0.94 -2.85
C LEU A 21 -0.96 -0.97 -4.31
N ARG A 22 -0.51 -0.01 -5.13
CA ARG A 22 -0.83 0.03 -6.56
C ARG A 22 -0.34 -1.23 -7.27
N ALA A 23 0.90 -1.63 -7.04
CA ALA A 23 1.47 -2.86 -7.62
C ALA A 23 0.67 -4.09 -7.17
N CYS A 24 0.33 -4.17 -5.88
CA CYS A 24 -0.49 -5.24 -5.33
C CYS A 24 -1.84 -5.37 -6.04
N ILE A 25 -2.54 -4.24 -6.26
CA ILE A 25 -3.83 -4.22 -6.95
C ILE A 25 -3.67 -4.63 -8.40
N LEU A 26 -2.75 -3.98 -9.14
CA LEU A 26 -2.55 -4.24 -10.57
C LEU A 26 -2.13 -5.70 -10.82
N GLN A 27 -1.21 -6.26 -10.04
CA GLN A 27 -0.81 -7.66 -10.20
C GLN A 27 -1.97 -8.63 -9.93
N SER A 28 -2.84 -8.29 -8.97
CA SER A 28 -3.97 -9.15 -8.61
C SER A 28 -5.15 -9.05 -9.60
N THR A 29 -5.23 -7.97 -10.37
CA THR A 29 -6.26 -7.76 -11.41
C THR A 29 -5.76 -8.10 -12.83
N GLY A 30 -4.56 -8.66 -12.98
CA GLY A 30 -3.98 -8.95 -14.30
C GLY A 30 -3.56 -7.69 -15.08
N GLY A 31 -3.29 -6.60 -14.37
CA GLY A 31 -2.84 -5.32 -14.92
C GLY A 31 -3.95 -4.31 -15.18
N ASP A 32 -5.22 -4.64 -14.88
CA ASP A 32 -6.34 -3.71 -15.07
C ASP A 32 -6.26 -2.50 -14.11
N PRO A 33 -6.08 -1.26 -14.63
CA PRO A 33 -5.95 -0.06 -13.81
C PRO A 33 -7.30 0.47 -13.31
N GLN A 34 -8.44 -0.04 -13.77
CA GLN A 34 -9.76 0.50 -13.44
C GLN A 34 -10.03 0.51 -11.93
N LEU A 35 -9.70 -0.59 -11.24
CA LEU A 35 -9.86 -0.69 -9.79
C LEU A 35 -8.99 0.33 -9.05
N TRP A 36 -7.75 0.55 -9.49
CA TRP A 36 -6.87 1.55 -8.89
C TRP A 36 -7.45 2.96 -9.03
N SER A 37 -7.89 3.32 -10.23
CA SER A 37 -8.51 4.64 -10.50
C SER A 37 -9.79 4.87 -9.68
N GLN A 38 -10.61 3.83 -9.50
CA GLN A 38 -11.81 3.89 -8.65
C GLN A 38 -11.45 4.14 -7.19
N LEU A 39 -10.40 3.51 -6.68
CA LEU A 39 -9.94 3.70 -5.31
C LEU A 39 -9.39 5.10 -5.07
N CYS A 40 -8.57 5.61 -6.00
CA CYS A 40 -8.07 6.99 -5.94
C CYS A 40 -9.23 8.00 -5.95
N THR A 41 -10.23 7.78 -6.80
CA THR A 41 -11.44 8.62 -6.85
C THR A 41 -12.24 8.55 -5.55
N ALA A 42 -12.41 7.36 -4.96
CA ALA A 42 -13.13 7.18 -3.70
C ALA A 42 -12.45 7.86 -2.50
N VAL A 43 -11.13 8.05 -2.56
CA VAL A 43 -10.33 8.75 -1.55
C VAL A 43 -10.07 10.22 -1.94
N ALA A 44 -10.61 10.68 -3.07
CA ALA A 44 -10.43 12.03 -3.62
C ALA A 44 -8.95 12.42 -3.82
N VAL A 45 -8.14 11.49 -4.32
CA VAL A 45 -6.72 11.69 -4.62
C VAL A 45 -6.41 11.46 -6.10
N PRO A 46 -5.39 12.13 -6.67
CA PRO A 46 -4.92 11.85 -8.02
C PRO A 46 -4.49 10.39 -8.17
N ALA A 47 -4.69 9.82 -9.36
CA ALA A 47 -4.34 8.42 -9.59
C ALA A 47 -2.84 8.18 -9.46
N ASP A 48 -2.00 9.17 -9.79
CA ASP A 48 -0.54 9.23 -9.73
C ASP A 48 0.03 9.72 -8.40
N THR A 49 -0.79 9.77 -7.34
CA THR A 49 -0.29 10.13 -6.01
C THR A 49 0.74 9.12 -5.50
N ASP A 50 1.83 9.63 -4.92
CA ASP A 50 2.81 8.88 -4.14
C ASP A 50 2.87 9.39 -2.68
N ASP A 51 1.86 10.15 -2.24
CA ASP A 51 1.80 10.74 -0.91
C ASP A 51 1.62 9.64 0.17
N PRO A 52 2.59 9.45 1.10
CA PRO A 52 2.46 8.45 2.15
C PRO A 52 1.28 8.70 3.10
N ALA A 53 0.81 9.96 3.24
CA ALA A 53 -0.30 10.30 4.13
C ALA A 53 -1.63 9.67 3.69
N VAL A 54 -1.82 9.43 2.39
CA VAL A 54 -3.07 8.89 1.84
C VAL A 54 -3.11 7.36 1.84
N LEU A 55 -1.98 6.70 2.08
CA LEU A 55 -1.86 5.24 2.02
C LEU A 55 -2.86 4.52 2.94
N ALA A 56 -3.00 4.99 4.19
CA ALA A 56 -3.92 4.36 5.14
C ALA A 56 -5.38 4.44 4.66
N ALA A 57 -5.78 5.57 4.07
CA ALA A 57 -7.11 5.76 3.49
C ALA A 57 -7.32 4.87 2.26
N LEU A 58 -6.33 4.78 1.37
CA LEU A 58 -6.36 3.91 0.19
C LEU A 58 -6.45 2.42 0.58
N VAL A 59 -5.68 1.96 1.56
CA VAL A 59 -5.76 0.58 2.08
C VAL A 59 -7.15 0.30 2.65
N ALA A 60 -7.73 1.25 3.40
CA ALA A 60 -9.07 1.10 3.96
C ALA A 60 -10.15 1.03 2.87
N ALA A 61 -10.05 1.88 1.83
CA ALA A 61 -10.95 1.84 0.68
C ALA A 61 -10.80 0.53 -0.11
N ALA A 62 -9.57 0.11 -0.39
CA ALA A 62 -9.26 -1.12 -1.10
C ALA A 62 -9.80 -2.35 -0.35
N ARG A 63 -9.68 -2.39 0.98
CA ARG A 63 -10.21 -3.48 1.80
C ARG A 63 -11.74 -3.60 1.73
N LYS A 64 -12.44 -2.48 1.53
CA LYS A 64 -13.91 -2.46 1.36
C LYS A 64 -14.33 -2.85 -0.06
N ALA A 65 -13.62 -2.36 -1.08
CA ALA A 65 -13.97 -2.54 -2.48
C ALA A 65 -13.58 -3.91 -3.05
N THR A 66 -12.64 -4.61 -2.43
CA THR A 66 -12.08 -5.86 -2.98
C THR A 66 -12.56 -7.11 -2.25
N THR A 67 -12.61 -8.21 -2.99
CA THR A 67 -12.94 -9.57 -2.52
C THR A 67 -11.86 -10.56 -2.98
N GLY A 68 -11.94 -11.82 -2.53
CA GLY A 68 -11.03 -12.89 -2.97
C GLY A 68 -9.55 -12.63 -2.68
N THR A 69 -8.68 -12.99 -3.63
CA THR A 69 -7.21 -12.90 -3.52
C THR A 69 -6.73 -11.45 -3.39
N VAL A 70 -7.34 -10.50 -4.11
CA VAL A 70 -7.03 -9.08 -4.02
C VAL A 70 -7.21 -8.58 -2.57
N ARG A 71 -8.32 -8.97 -1.93
CA ARG A 71 -8.59 -8.60 -0.53
C ARG A 71 -7.54 -9.14 0.43
N ILE A 72 -7.09 -10.39 0.22
CA ILE A 72 -6.04 -11.00 1.05
C ILE A 72 -4.75 -10.19 0.95
N ALA A 73 -4.36 -9.81 -0.27
CA ALA A 73 -3.14 -9.04 -0.51
C ALA A 73 -3.22 -7.63 0.12
N VAL A 74 -4.35 -6.93 -0.07
CA VAL A 74 -4.60 -5.62 0.56
C VAL A 74 -4.60 -5.72 2.09
N VAL A 75 -5.22 -6.75 2.66
CA VAL A 75 -5.21 -6.97 4.12
C VAL A 75 -3.79 -7.25 4.63
N SER A 76 -3.00 -8.07 3.92
CA SER A 76 -1.60 -8.34 4.26
C SER A 76 -0.77 -7.05 4.28
N LEU A 77 -0.94 -6.17 3.28
CA LEU A 77 -0.28 -4.87 3.24
C LEU A 77 -0.71 -3.98 4.41
N GLY A 78 -2.01 -3.96 4.72
CA GLY A 78 -2.54 -3.20 5.86
C GLY A 78 -2.02 -3.69 7.22
N VAL A 79 -1.80 -4.99 7.39
CA VAL A 79 -1.16 -5.54 8.59
C VAL A 79 0.29 -5.09 8.68
N ARG A 80 1.05 -5.15 7.59
CA ARG A 80 2.44 -4.64 7.54
C ARG A 80 2.52 -3.15 7.88
N LEU A 81 1.62 -2.33 7.33
CA LEU A 81 1.57 -0.90 7.61
C LEU A 81 1.34 -0.60 9.10
N ARG A 82 0.37 -1.30 9.72
CA ARG A 82 0.09 -1.14 11.16
C ARG A 82 1.23 -1.65 12.02
N ALA A 83 1.83 -2.78 11.67
CA ALA A 83 2.96 -3.34 12.41
C ALA A 83 4.16 -2.38 12.38
N HIS A 84 4.49 -1.85 11.19
CA HIS A 84 5.53 -0.83 11.07
C HIS A 84 5.22 0.38 11.94
N ALA A 85 4.04 1.00 11.79
CA ALA A 85 3.65 2.17 12.57
C ALA A 85 3.71 1.92 14.08
N ALA A 86 3.25 0.76 14.57
CA ALA A 86 3.29 0.42 15.99
C ALA A 86 4.71 0.21 16.52
N LEU A 87 5.61 -0.33 15.70
CA LEU A 87 7.01 -0.56 16.08
C LEU A 87 7.85 0.72 16.03
N THR A 88 7.55 1.63 15.08
CA THR A 88 8.33 2.86 14.84
C THR A 88 7.77 4.09 15.56
N ALA A 89 6.55 4.06 16.08
CA ALA A 89 6.01 5.10 16.96
C ALA A 89 6.79 5.08 18.29
N ARG A 90 7.89 5.83 18.36
CA ARG A 90 8.61 6.17 19.58
C ARG A 90 8.21 7.55 20.04
#